data_AF-A0A3T0SJX1-F1
#
_entry.id   AF-A0A3T0SJX1-F1
#
_cell.length_a   1.000
_cell.length_b   1.000
_cell.length_c   1.000
_cell.angle_alpha   90.00
_cell.angle_beta   90.00
_cell.angle_gamma   90.00
#
_symmetry.space_group_name_H-M   'P 1'
#
loop_
_entity.id
_entity.type
_entity.pdbx_description
1 polymer ?
#
loop_
_entity_poly.entity_id
_entity_poly.type
_entity_poly.pdbx_seq_one_letter_code
_entity_poly.pdbx_strand_id
1 'polypeptide(L)'
;MYVELNNKELHLHGKTAEFNAVARSIHKGRHGASASFELRSANSTFSSLHTKCHGKLSAIQIEGSEVHITYSESVKNRLYTYFSMPADTQPGSQFFLIHSSQDYPPLLTDNSLALVIHVISSNT
;
A
#
# COMPACT_ATOMS: atom_id res chain seq x y z
N MET A 1 -6.05 1.84 -10.48
CA MET A 1 -5.71 0.94 -9.37
C MET A 1 -6.97 0.25 -8.89
N TYR A 2 -6.87 -1.02 -8.48
CA TYR A 2 -7.95 -1.79 -7.85
C TYR A 2 -7.35 -2.75 -6.81
N VAL A 3 -8.20 -3.29 -5.92
CA VAL A 3 -7.77 -4.21 -4.86
C VAL A 3 -8.61 -5.49 -4.90
N GLU A 4 -7.94 -6.61 -4.71
CA GLU A 4 -8.57 -7.90 -4.47
C GLU A 4 -8.12 -8.45 -3.10
N LEU A 5 -9.03 -9.16 -2.42
CA LEU A 5 -8.69 -9.88 -1.20
C LEU A 5 -8.71 -11.38 -1.52
N ASN A 6 -7.52 -11.98 -1.56
CA ASN A 6 -7.36 -13.41 -1.79
C ASN A 6 -6.91 -14.08 -0.49
N ASN A 7 -7.82 -14.83 0.14
CA ASN A 7 -7.64 -15.41 1.47
C ASN A 7 -7.36 -14.36 2.56
N LYS A 8 -6.08 -14.09 2.84
CA LYS A 8 -5.58 -13.15 3.86
C LYS A 8 -4.56 -12.16 3.29
N GLU A 9 -4.43 -12.14 1.96
CA GLU A 9 -3.53 -11.25 1.24
C GLU A 9 -4.35 -10.19 0.51
N LEU A 10 -3.98 -8.94 0.69
CA LEU A 10 -4.47 -7.83 -0.11
C LEU A 10 -3.61 -7.74 -1.36
N HIS A 11 -4.23 -7.87 -2.52
CA HIS A 11 -3.59 -7.73 -3.81
C HIS A 11 -3.94 -6.36 -4.38
N LEU A 12 -2.95 -5.46 -4.42
CA LEU A 12 -3.11 -4.11 -4.94
C LEU A 12 -2.56 -4.05 -6.36
N HIS A 13 -3.45 -3.86 -7.34
CA HIS A 13 -3.11 -3.82 -8.75
C HIS A 13 -3.13 -2.38 -9.26
N GLY A 14 -2.02 -1.91 -9.80
CA GLY A 14 -1.88 -0.51 -10.21
C GLY A 14 -0.78 -0.26 -11.23
N LYS A 15 -0.85 0.91 -11.86
CA LYS A 15 0.18 1.41 -12.76
C LYS A 15 1.32 2.02 -11.92
N THR A 16 2.53 2.08 -12.47
CA THR A 16 3.69 2.69 -11.80
C THR A 16 3.39 4.11 -11.31
N ALA A 17 2.68 4.92 -12.11
CA ALA A 17 2.28 6.26 -11.73
C ALA A 17 1.34 6.31 -10.50
N GLU A 18 0.46 5.33 -10.36
CA GLU A 18 -0.49 5.22 -9.24
C GLU A 18 0.26 4.86 -7.96
N PHE A 19 1.16 3.87 -8.01
CA PHE A 19 2.00 3.52 -6.86
C PHE A 19 2.93 4.66 -6.47
N ASN A 20 3.54 5.35 -7.44
CA ASN A 20 4.35 6.52 -7.18
C ASN A 20 3.56 7.68 -6.54
N ALA A 21 2.25 7.79 -6.81
CA ALA A 21 1.40 8.74 -6.10
C ALA A 21 1.21 8.36 -4.63
N VAL A 22 0.97 7.09 -4.34
CA VAL A 22 0.93 6.55 -2.97
C VAL A 22 2.26 6.77 -2.26
N ALA A 23 3.39 6.44 -2.90
CA ALA A 23 4.73 6.64 -2.36
C ALA A 23 5.00 8.10 -1.98
N ARG A 24 4.67 9.04 -2.88
CA ARG A 24 4.81 10.48 -2.61
C ARG A 24 3.97 10.93 -1.43
N SER A 25 2.74 10.43 -1.30
CA SER A 25 1.87 10.72 -0.16
C SER A 25 2.51 10.26 1.15
N ILE A 26 2.99 9.02 1.19
CA ILE A 26 3.62 8.44 2.39
C ILE A 26 4.88 9.21 2.77
N HIS A 27 5.75 9.47 1.78
CA HIS A 27 7.02 10.16 1.98
C HIS A 27 6.85 11.58 2.54
N LYS A 28 5.85 12.33 2.02
CA LYS A 28 5.54 13.69 2.48
C LYS A 28 4.70 13.72 3.76
N GLY A 29 4.04 12.63 4.11
CA GLY A 29 3.18 12.53 5.29
C GLY A 29 3.93 12.86 6.58
N ARG A 30 3.31 13.69 7.41
CA ARG A 30 3.70 13.98 8.80
C ARG A 30 2.62 13.49 9.73
N HIS A 31 2.90 13.38 11.03
CA HIS A 31 1.88 12.98 11.99
C HIS A 31 0.55 13.75 11.79
N GLY A 32 -0.56 13.01 11.67
CA GLY A 32 -1.90 13.54 11.39
C GLY A 32 -2.25 13.63 9.89
N ALA A 33 -1.28 13.50 8.98
CA ALA A 33 -1.55 13.53 7.55
C ALA A 33 -2.32 12.29 7.10
N SER A 34 -3.24 12.49 6.16
CA SER A 34 -3.97 11.41 5.49
C SER A 34 -4.16 11.71 4.01
N ALA A 35 -4.21 10.66 3.20
CA ALA A 35 -4.63 10.74 1.81
C ALA A 35 -5.54 9.57 1.47
N SER A 36 -6.45 9.79 0.52
CA SER A 36 -7.32 8.77 -0.04
C SER A 36 -7.08 8.65 -1.54
N PHE A 37 -7.11 7.43 -2.04
CA PHE A 37 -6.98 7.09 -3.45
C PHE A 37 -8.21 6.28 -3.85
N GLU A 38 -8.96 6.75 -4.84
CA GLU A 38 -10.10 6.03 -5.36
C GLU A 38 -9.66 4.72 -6.04
N LEU A 39 -10.35 3.64 -5.71
CA LEU A 39 -10.15 2.33 -6.33
C LEU A 39 -11.23 2.10 -7.39
N ARG A 40 -10.85 1.47 -8.49
CA ARG A 40 -11.79 1.13 -9.56
C ARG A 40 -12.74 0.02 -9.09
N SER A 41 -13.97 0.39 -8.78
CA SER A 41 -15.02 -0.50 -8.27
C SER A 41 -15.43 -1.61 -9.23
N ALA A 42 -15.25 -1.44 -10.54
CA ALA A 42 -15.59 -2.47 -11.53
C ALA A 42 -14.85 -3.81 -11.30
N ASN A 43 -13.68 -3.75 -10.67
CA ASN A 43 -12.80 -4.90 -10.45
C ASN A 43 -12.49 -5.11 -8.95
N SER A 44 -13.21 -4.47 -8.04
CA SER A 44 -12.84 -4.43 -6.62
C SER A 44 -14.08 -4.25 -5.74
N THR A 45 -14.18 -5.04 -4.67
CA THR A 45 -15.15 -4.82 -3.59
C THR A 45 -14.79 -3.62 -2.72
N PHE A 46 -13.57 -3.10 -2.86
CA PHE A 46 -13.08 -1.94 -2.14
C PHE A 46 -13.24 -0.65 -2.95
N SER A 47 -13.64 0.42 -2.30
CA SER A 47 -13.89 1.74 -2.87
C SER A 47 -12.67 2.66 -2.84
N SER A 48 -11.82 2.52 -1.82
CA SER A 48 -10.73 3.46 -1.58
C SER A 48 -9.56 2.83 -0.82
N LEU A 49 -8.37 3.37 -1.10
CA LEU A 49 -7.16 3.13 -0.33
C LEU A 49 -6.81 4.39 0.45
N HIS A 50 -6.74 4.28 1.77
CA HIS A 50 -6.39 5.34 2.68
C HIS A 50 -4.98 5.14 3.22
N THR A 51 -4.21 6.21 3.23
CA THR A 51 -2.91 6.28 3.91
C THR A 51 -3.03 7.26 5.06
N LYS A 52 -2.57 6.90 6.26
CA LYS A 52 -2.64 7.77 7.44
C LYS A 52 -1.36 7.69 8.26
N CYS A 53 -0.69 8.83 8.42
CA CYS A 53 0.49 8.95 9.24
C CYS A 53 0.08 9.17 10.70
N HIS A 54 -0.06 8.10 11.48
CA HIS A 54 -0.43 8.15 12.89
C HIS A 54 0.02 6.87 13.63
N GLY A 55 -0.01 6.92 14.96
CA GLY A 55 0.32 5.76 15.80
C GLY A 55 1.83 5.52 15.93
N LYS A 56 2.17 4.33 16.44
CA LYS A 56 3.55 3.92 16.76
C LYS A 56 4.16 2.96 15.73
N LEU A 57 3.34 2.13 15.07
CA LEU A 57 3.75 1.13 14.08
C LEU A 57 2.85 1.20 12.85
N SER A 58 3.26 0.56 11.75
CA SER A 58 2.42 0.47 10.55
C SER A 58 1.47 -0.71 10.60
N ALA A 59 0.27 -0.54 10.07
CA ALA A 59 -0.69 -1.61 9.92
C ALA A 59 -1.48 -1.45 8.61
N ILE A 60 -1.77 -2.59 7.99
CA ILE A 60 -2.62 -2.69 6.82
C ILE A 60 -3.90 -3.41 7.26
N GLN A 61 -5.04 -2.74 7.11
CA GLN A 61 -6.32 -3.16 7.64
C GLN A 61 -7.43 -2.88 6.63
N ILE A 62 -8.55 -3.59 6.79
CA ILE A 62 -9.78 -3.36 6.04
C ILE A 62 -10.83 -2.84 7.02
N GLU A 63 -11.52 -1.77 6.66
CA GLU A 63 -12.66 -1.22 7.39
C GLU A 63 -13.83 -1.04 6.40
N GLY A 64 -14.82 -1.93 6.47
CA GLY A 64 -15.90 -1.95 5.49
C GLY A 64 -15.39 -2.15 4.06
N SER A 65 -15.62 -1.16 3.18
CA SER A 65 -15.15 -1.15 1.79
C SER A 65 -13.83 -0.40 1.60
N GLU A 66 -13.16 0.01 2.68
CA GLU A 66 -11.95 0.82 2.64
C GLU A 66 -10.72 0.00 3.07
N VAL A 67 -9.60 0.22 2.38
CA VAL A 67 -8.30 -0.32 2.78
C VAL A 67 -7.51 0.78 3.47
N HIS A 68 -6.99 0.51 4.66
CA HIS A 68 -6.22 1.48 5.44
C HIS A 68 -4.78 1.02 5.61
N ILE A 69 -3.85 1.88 5.22
CA ILE A 69 -2.44 1.79 5.54
C ILE A 69 -2.13 2.88 6.56
N THR A 70 -2.09 2.49 7.82
CA THR A 70 -1.61 3.36 8.90
C THR A 70 -0.11 3.18 9.05
N TYR A 71 0.61 4.24 9.37
CA TYR A 71 2.05 4.20 9.57
C TYR A 71 2.52 5.32 10.50
N SER A 72 3.62 5.09 11.21
CA SER A 72 4.26 6.14 12.00
C SER A 72 5.26 6.94 11.16
N GLU A 73 5.51 8.17 11.57
CA GLU A 73 6.45 9.04 10.85
C GLU A 73 7.88 8.47 10.83
N SER A 74 8.28 7.70 11.85
CA SER A 74 9.61 7.09 11.92
C SER A 74 9.86 6.01 10.87
N VAL A 75 8.81 5.37 10.35
CA VAL A 75 8.92 4.26 9.39
C VAL A 75 8.50 4.63 7.98
N LYS A 76 8.02 5.86 7.75
CA LYS A 76 7.56 6.33 6.43
C LYS A 76 8.62 6.17 5.34
N ASN A 77 9.90 6.38 5.68
CA ASN A 77 11.04 6.25 4.77
C ASN A 77 11.35 4.80 4.38
N ARG A 78 10.91 3.81 5.18
CA ARG A 78 10.94 2.41 4.78
C ARG A 78 9.69 2.08 3.97
N LEU A 79 8.52 2.49 4.45
CA LEU A 79 7.23 2.15 3.84
C LEU A 79 7.10 2.66 2.40
N TYR A 80 7.46 3.92 2.12
CA TYR A 80 7.25 4.49 0.78
C TYR A 80 8.03 3.76 -0.31
N THR A 81 9.15 3.10 0.04
CA THR A 81 10.00 2.39 -0.94
C THR A 81 9.28 1.22 -1.58
N TYR A 82 8.35 0.57 -0.87
CA TYR A 82 7.51 -0.50 -1.41
C TYR A 82 6.54 -0.02 -2.49
N PHE A 83 6.20 1.27 -2.48
CA PHE A 83 5.32 1.90 -3.47
C PHE A 83 6.09 2.71 -4.53
N SER A 84 7.38 2.96 -4.29
CA SER A 84 8.22 3.75 -5.19
C SER A 84 8.68 2.87 -6.33
N MET A 85 8.08 3.06 -7.51
CA MET A 85 8.35 2.29 -8.72
C MET A 85 9.27 3.08 -9.66
N PRO A 86 10.52 2.64 -9.86
CA PRO A 86 11.38 3.14 -10.93
C PRO A 86 10.72 3.06 -12.31
N ALA A 87 11.15 3.92 -13.25
CA ALA A 87 10.55 4.03 -14.57
C ALA A 87 10.68 2.74 -15.41
N ASP A 88 11.68 1.91 -15.11
CA ASP A 88 11.99 0.63 -15.73
C ASP A 88 11.24 -0.57 -15.08
N THR A 89 10.41 -0.33 -14.06
CA THR A 89 9.60 -1.39 -13.44
C THR A 89 8.65 -2.00 -14.47
N GLN A 90 8.87 -3.28 -14.78
CA GLN A 90 8.12 -3.97 -15.83
C GLN A 90 6.69 -4.31 -15.36
N PRO A 91 5.68 -4.20 -16.24
CA PRO A 91 4.37 -4.82 -16.01
C PRO A 91 4.52 -6.32 -15.71
N GLY A 92 3.73 -6.83 -14.76
CA GLY A 92 3.84 -8.18 -14.22
C GLY A 92 4.75 -8.28 -12.99
N SER A 93 5.51 -7.23 -12.64
CA SER A 93 6.34 -7.23 -11.43
C SER A 93 5.48 -7.31 -10.16
N GLN A 94 5.96 -8.05 -9.18
CA GLN A 94 5.31 -8.23 -7.88
C GLN A 94 6.23 -7.83 -6.73
N PHE A 95 5.67 -7.12 -5.75
CA PHE A 95 6.38 -6.75 -4.52
C PHE A 95 5.57 -7.17 -3.31
N PHE A 96 6.24 -7.67 -2.28
CA PHE A 96 5.62 -8.27 -1.11
C PHE A 96 5.91 -7.44 0.13
N LEU A 97 4.86 -7.03 0.83
CA LEU A 97 4.93 -6.36 2.11
C LEU A 97 4.19 -7.23 3.14
N ILE A 98 4.96 -8.10 3.79
CA ILE A 98 4.49 -9.13 4.72
C ILE A 98 5.24 -8.97 6.03
N HIS A 99 4.57 -9.14 7.17
CA HIS A 99 5.20 -8.99 8.48
C HIS A 99 6.41 -9.94 8.67
N SER A 100 6.24 -11.21 8.31
CA SER A 100 7.25 -12.26 8.52
C SER A 100 8.52 -12.13 7.69
N SER A 101 8.56 -11.24 6.68
CA SER A 101 9.71 -11.06 5.79
C SER A 101 10.52 -9.79 6.08
N GLN A 102 10.30 -9.13 7.23
CA GLN A 102 10.88 -7.81 7.51
C GLN A 102 12.04 -7.85 8.51
N ASP A 103 13.06 -7.03 8.22
CA ASP A 103 14.19 -6.79 9.11
C ASP A 103 13.76 -6.12 10.43
N TYR A 104 14.55 -6.34 11.49
CA TYR A 104 14.32 -5.73 12.80
C TYR A 104 14.71 -4.23 12.81
N PRO A 105 13.86 -3.33 13.35
CA PRO A 105 12.53 -3.59 13.88
C PRO A 105 11.49 -3.79 12.76
N PRO A 106 10.45 -4.62 12.98
CA PRO A 106 9.44 -4.89 11.95
C PRO A 106 8.75 -3.61 11.49
N LEU A 107 8.44 -3.52 10.20
CA LEU A 107 7.77 -2.37 9.61
C LEU A 107 6.25 -2.43 9.85
N LEU A 108 5.68 -3.64 9.78
CA LEU A 108 4.28 -3.93 10.05
C LEU A 108 4.08 -4.45 11.48
N THR A 109 2.85 -4.35 11.97
CA THR A 109 2.40 -5.06 13.18
C THR A 109 2.04 -6.51 12.86
N ASP A 110 2.07 -7.39 13.87
CA ASP A 110 1.70 -8.81 13.73
C ASP A 110 0.30 -9.03 13.15
N ASN A 111 -0.64 -8.14 13.46
CA ASN A 111 -2.03 -8.22 13.03
C ASN A 111 -2.27 -7.57 11.65
N SER A 112 -1.22 -7.07 11.00
CA SER A 112 -1.33 -6.47 9.67
C SER A 112 -1.66 -7.53 8.62
N LEU A 113 -2.53 -7.18 7.69
CA LEU A 113 -2.70 -7.95 6.46
C LEU A 113 -1.39 -7.94 5.66
N ALA A 114 -1.14 -9.05 4.96
CA ALA A 114 -0.10 -9.12 3.95
C ALA A 114 -0.55 -8.34 2.71
N LEU A 115 0.35 -7.57 2.11
CA LEU A 115 0.08 -6.81 0.90
C LEU A 115 0.99 -7.29 -0.23
N VAL A 116 0.39 -7.59 -1.38
CA VAL A 116 1.07 -7.90 -2.62
C VAL A 116 0.77 -6.80 -3.63
N ILE A 117 1.81 -6.15 -4.13
CA ILE A 117 1.71 -5.06 -5.10
C ILE A 117 1.96 -5.64 -6.49
N HIS A 118 0.98 -5.53 -7.38
CA HIS A 118 1.03 -6.01 -8.76
C HIS A 118 1.12 -4.81 -9.70
N VAL A 119 2.23 -4.71 -10.43
CA VAL A 119 2.41 -3.68 -11.45
C VAL A 119 1.72 -4.11 -12.74
N ILE A 120 0.70 -3.37 -13.16
CA ILE A 120 -0.05 -3.65 -14.39
C ILE A 120 0.31 -2.67 -15.51
N SER A 121 0.06 -3.08 -16.75
CA SER A 121 0.32 -2.26 -17.94
C SER A 121 -0.59 -1.04 -18.00
N SER A 122 -0.10 0.01 -18.65
CA SER A 122 -0.89 1.20 -18.95
C SER A 122 -2.02 0.94 -19.96
N ASN A 123 -1.94 -0.15 -20.73
CA ASN A 123 -2.85 -0.46 -21.85
C ASN A 123 -4.08 -1.30 -21.46
N THR A 124 -4.29 -1.53 -20.17
CA THR A 124 -5.56 -2.04 -19.60
C THR A 124 -6.29 -0.92 -18.86
#